data_AF-A0A819HPH9-F1
#
_entry.id   AF-A0A819HPH9-F1
#
_cell.length_a   1.000
_cell.length_b   1.000
_cell.length_c   1.000
_cell.angle_alpha   90.00
_cell.angle_beta   90.00
_cell.angle_gamma   90.00
#
_symmetry.space_group_name_H-M   'P 1'
#
loop_
_entity.id
_entity.type
_entity.pdbx_description
1 polymer ?
#
loop_
_entity_poly.entity_id
_entity_poly.type
_entity_poly.pdbx_seq_one_letter_code
_entity_poly.pdbx_strand_id
1 'polypeptide(L)'
;MGSGASRTSNSLLKDVEWKWQSNENPFSEESAEWKPYSDLENLIIERALKNKQQRAFLDGHIIDLESNLQVLSTDHSKQRPIKRVKRKRENRDLRKARFMNRLFYKKHSSNPEYVWVSPFIIEVRRHLGLLPDDLPSKNRSLIPDLVEKAAHGIIEEGTKINKKYDALELALRLTEQKDKGIEEVWKCCAYLYTLESFLYEKLHEVMVSVGDKNKEQLWRSKLGTLGPFCLLLWDDPIHRKLTTGKTLYRAAELQLDEINEYKGMVEDRKNYGSFQAYISCSRNRAKVEKLGNTLFIMEVFIAFTANLSPLSEYPKEEEELITPGVCFRVTRVVVDDKKKINVIYLQLRQRFTVGDITEISKISGDAYVHRNAVNIMGTYIDNDYADTPAHDNCHHNAHVSIRVDRRRIIQAAMMYDRDGYVIDKKKSETGKMNTES
;
A
#
# COMPACT_ATOMS: atom_id res chain seq x y z
N MET A 1 -24.68 -27.18 -3.37
CA MET A 1 -23.43 -27.78 -3.88
C MET A 1 -22.28 -26.87 -3.45
N GLY A 2 -21.48 -27.33 -2.49
CA GLY A 2 -20.48 -26.50 -1.81
C GLY A 2 -19.27 -26.23 -2.69
N SER A 3 -18.98 -24.95 -2.94
CA SER A 3 -17.74 -24.55 -3.58
C SER A 3 -16.59 -24.73 -2.58
N GLY A 4 -15.78 -25.75 -2.82
CA GLY A 4 -14.52 -25.95 -2.11
C GLY A 4 -13.63 -24.72 -2.29
N ALA A 5 -13.33 -24.04 -1.18
CA ALA A 5 -12.29 -23.03 -1.15
C ALA A 5 -10.96 -23.69 -1.49
N SER A 6 -10.39 -23.37 -2.65
CA SER A 6 -9.04 -23.75 -3.03
C SER A 6 -8.05 -23.25 -1.99
N ARG A 7 -7.59 -24.16 -1.12
CA ARG A 7 -6.44 -23.96 -0.24
C ARG A 7 -5.18 -23.96 -1.10
N THR A 8 -4.82 -22.81 -1.64
CA THR A 8 -3.51 -22.63 -2.30
C THR A 8 -2.86 -21.34 -1.82
N SER A 9 -2.28 -21.41 -0.62
CA SER A 9 -1.07 -20.62 -0.36
C SER A 9 0.06 -21.60 -0.10
N ASN A 10 0.93 -21.80 -1.10
CA ASN A 10 2.20 -22.52 -0.93
C ASN A 10 3.20 -21.59 -0.22
N SER A 11 2.83 -21.06 0.95
CA SER A 11 3.80 -20.38 1.80
C SER A 11 4.80 -21.44 2.26
N LEU A 12 6.07 -21.23 1.94
CA LEU A 12 7.16 -22.12 2.36
C LEU A 12 7.42 -22.02 3.87
N LEU A 13 6.87 -21.00 4.54
CA LEU A 13 7.10 -20.69 5.96
C LEU A 13 5.97 -21.10 6.89
N LYS A 14 4.99 -21.88 6.41
CA LYS A 14 3.78 -22.15 7.21
C LYS A 14 4.07 -22.76 8.58
N ASP A 15 5.10 -23.60 8.67
CA ASP A 15 5.36 -24.44 9.84
C ASP A 15 6.77 -24.28 10.42
N VAL A 16 7.59 -23.37 9.90
CA VAL A 16 9.04 -23.33 10.19
C VAL A 16 9.50 -21.89 10.43
N GLU A 17 10.41 -21.72 11.40
CA GLU A 17 11.12 -20.48 11.67
C GLU A 17 12.58 -20.80 12.00
N TRP A 18 13.50 -20.13 11.31
CA TRP A 18 14.91 -20.13 11.63
C TRP A 18 15.21 -19.07 12.68
N LYS A 19 16.13 -19.41 13.58
CA LYS A 19 16.62 -18.52 14.64
C LYS A 19 18.13 -18.57 14.71
N TRP A 20 18.72 -17.49 15.17
CA TRP A 20 20.14 -17.39 15.49
C TRP A 20 20.33 -17.02 16.96
N GLN A 21 21.45 -17.44 17.53
CA GLN A 21 21.77 -17.17 18.93
C GLN A 21 22.33 -15.76 19.10
N SER A 22 21.61 -14.93 19.86
CA SER A 22 21.86 -13.49 19.96
C SER A 22 22.71 -13.03 21.13
N ASN A 23 23.15 -13.95 22.00
CA ASN A 23 24.09 -13.64 23.09
C ASN A 23 25.34 -12.94 22.55
N GLU A 24 25.95 -12.07 23.36
CA GLU A 24 27.20 -11.39 22.98
C GLU A 24 28.31 -12.41 22.69
N ASN A 25 28.47 -13.38 23.61
CA ASN A 25 29.21 -14.62 23.36
C ASN A 25 28.23 -15.78 23.06
N PRO A 26 28.04 -16.16 21.79
CA PRO A 26 27.07 -17.19 21.41
C PRO A 26 27.50 -18.62 21.77
N PHE A 27 28.72 -18.82 22.26
CA PHE A 27 29.26 -20.13 22.64
C PHE A 27 29.51 -20.23 24.16
N SER A 28 29.03 -19.28 24.97
CA SER A 28 29.10 -19.38 26.42
C SER A 28 28.08 -20.38 26.98
N GLU A 29 28.25 -20.77 28.25
CA GLU A 29 27.30 -21.62 28.98
C GLU A 29 26.05 -20.87 29.46
N GLU A 30 25.93 -19.58 29.15
CA GLU A 30 24.76 -18.78 29.52
C GLU A 30 23.49 -19.27 28.81
N SER A 31 22.32 -18.90 29.37
CA SER A 31 21.05 -19.22 28.73
C SER A 31 20.99 -18.64 27.31
N ALA A 32 20.83 -19.52 26.32
CA ALA A 32 20.83 -19.13 24.93
C ALA A 32 19.61 -18.26 24.58
N GLU A 33 19.88 -17.03 24.15
CA GLU A 33 18.88 -16.12 23.61
C GLU A 33 18.77 -16.32 22.10
N TRP A 34 17.54 -16.53 21.60
CA TRP A 34 17.31 -16.85 20.20
C TRP A 34 16.46 -15.78 19.53
N LYS A 35 17.00 -15.12 18.51
CA LYS A 35 16.26 -14.16 17.68
C LYS A 35 15.85 -14.81 16.36
N PRO A 36 14.62 -14.58 15.88
CA PRO A 36 14.21 -15.04 14.58
C PRO A 36 14.93 -14.25 13.48
N TYR A 37 15.15 -14.90 12.34
CA TYR A 37 15.43 -14.19 11.10
C TYR A 37 14.18 -13.46 10.59
N SER A 38 14.37 -12.46 9.73
CA SER A 38 13.26 -11.80 9.02
C SER A 38 12.52 -12.79 8.10
N ASP A 39 11.35 -12.39 7.58
CA ASP A 39 10.58 -13.26 6.69
C ASP A 39 11.36 -13.62 5.42
N LEU A 40 12.06 -12.66 4.82
CA LEU A 40 12.84 -12.90 3.61
C LEU A 40 14.05 -13.80 3.85
N GLU A 41 14.81 -13.53 4.92
CA GLU A 41 15.93 -14.39 5.30
C GLU A 41 15.47 -15.83 5.55
N ASN A 42 14.33 -16.01 6.23
CA ASN A 42 13.73 -17.34 6.39
C ASN A 42 13.38 -18.00 5.04
N LEU A 43 12.82 -17.25 4.08
CA LEU A 43 12.49 -17.77 2.75
C LEU A 43 13.76 -18.20 2.00
N ILE A 44 14.82 -17.40 2.07
CA ILE A 44 16.11 -17.68 1.43
C ILE A 44 16.75 -18.95 2.03
N ILE A 45 16.79 -19.05 3.37
CA ILE A 45 17.36 -20.21 4.07
C ILE A 45 16.55 -21.48 3.76
N GLU A 46 15.22 -21.44 3.87
CA GLU A 46 14.37 -22.60 3.56
C GLU A 46 14.47 -23.03 2.09
N ARG A 47 14.57 -22.08 1.16
CA ARG A 47 14.79 -22.38 -0.25
C ARG A 47 16.14 -23.07 -0.47
N ALA A 48 17.21 -22.56 0.13
CA ALA A 48 18.54 -23.15 0.04
C ALA A 48 18.54 -24.59 0.58
N LEU A 49 17.93 -24.81 1.75
CA LEU A 49 17.79 -26.13 2.35
C LEU A 49 16.99 -27.08 1.44
N LYS A 50 15.83 -26.64 0.91
CA LYS A 50 14.99 -27.44 0.02
C LYS A 50 15.72 -27.83 -1.28
N ASN A 51 16.58 -26.94 -1.77
CA ASN A 51 17.40 -27.16 -2.96
C ASN A 51 18.70 -27.92 -2.67
N LYS A 52 18.88 -28.44 -1.45
CA LYS A 52 20.08 -29.18 -1.00
C LYS A 52 21.38 -28.37 -1.17
N GLN A 53 21.30 -27.05 -1.03
CA GLN A 53 22.47 -26.20 -1.03
C GLN A 53 23.15 -26.29 0.35
N GLN A 54 24.48 -26.30 0.38
CA GLN A 54 25.24 -26.27 1.65
C GLN A 54 25.17 -24.90 2.33
N ARG A 55 24.97 -23.84 1.55
CA ARG A 55 25.02 -22.46 2.02
C ARG A 55 23.85 -21.64 1.50
N ALA A 56 23.33 -20.76 2.35
CA ALA A 56 22.43 -19.68 1.96
C ALA A 56 23.14 -18.33 2.14
N PHE A 57 23.00 -17.42 1.19
CA PHE A 57 23.64 -16.10 1.23
C PHE A 57 22.62 -15.02 1.61
N LEU A 58 22.93 -14.25 2.64
CA LEU A 58 22.13 -13.14 3.15
C LEU A 58 22.94 -11.85 3.12
N ASP A 59 22.27 -10.69 3.25
CA ASP A 59 22.87 -9.36 2.99
C ASP A 59 24.00 -8.93 3.95
N GLY A 60 24.21 -9.66 5.04
CA GLY A 60 25.36 -9.44 5.94
C GLY A 60 26.06 -10.71 6.41
N HIS A 61 25.53 -11.88 6.06
CA HIS A 61 26.03 -13.15 6.60
C HIS A 61 25.76 -14.32 5.64
N ILE A 62 26.51 -15.39 5.85
CA ILE A 62 26.36 -16.66 5.16
C ILE A 62 25.84 -17.67 6.17
N ILE A 63 24.82 -18.42 5.77
CA ILE A 63 24.26 -19.51 6.57
C ILE A 63 24.85 -20.82 6.07
N ASP A 64 25.66 -21.45 6.90
CA ASP A 64 26.16 -22.81 6.71
C ASP A 64 25.12 -23.80 7.25
N LEU A 65 24.42 -24.46 6.34
CA LEU A 65 23.33 -25.38 6.67
C LEU A 65 23.83 -26.75 7.14
N GLU A 66 25.06 -27.11 6.81
CA GLU A 66 25.68 -28.37 7.22
C GLU A 66 26.13 -28.28 8.68
N SER A 67 26.77 -27.16 9.04
CA SER A 67 27.27 -26.90 10.39
C SER A 67 26.25 -26.25 11.31
N ASN A 68 25.09 -25.81 10.80
CA ASN A 68 24.10 -24.98 11.51
C ASN A 68 24.74 -23.72 12.11
N LEU A 69 25.49 -22.99 11.29
CA LEU A 69 26.18 -21.76 11.69
C LEU A 69 25.81 -20.59 10.79
N GLN A 70 25.67 -19.42 11.39
CA GLN A 70 25.71 -18.14 10.71
C GLN A 70 27.14 -17.61 10.80
N VAL A 71 27.69 -17.16 9.68
CA VAL A 71 29.04 -16.59 9.58
C VAL A 71 28.93 -15.17 9.03
N LEU A 72 29.51 -14.17 9.71
CA LEU A 72 29.48 -12.80 9.23
C LEU A 72 30.29 -12.67 7.93
N SER A 73 29.71 -12.05 6.89
CA SER A 73 30.34 -12.00 5.56
C SER A 73 31.64 -11.18 5.52
N THR A 74 31.80 -10.24 6.45
CA THR A 74 33.01 -9.39 6.56
C THR A 74 34.07 -9.96 7.49
N ASP A 75 33.72 -10.94 8.32
CA ASP A 75 34.59 -11.49 9.36
C ASP A 75 34.20 -12.94 9.67
N HIS A 76 34.92 -13.88 9.07
CA HIS A 76 34.63 -15.31 9.20
C HIS A 76 34.87 -15.88 10.62
N SER A 77 35.55 -15.13 11.49
CA SER A 77 35.72 -15.51 12.90
C SER A 77 34.44 -15.28 13.72
N LYS A 78 33.56 -14.37 13.27
CA LYS A 78 32.29 -14.06 13.93
C LYS A 78 31.22 -15.03 13.48
N GLN A 79 31.02 -16.07 14.29
CA GLN A 79 30.07 -17.14 14.03
C GLN A 79 29.01 -17.21 15.12
N ARG A 80 27.80 -17.65 14.75
CA ARG A 80 26.67 -17.82 15.66
C ARG A 80 25.94 -19.11 15.33
N PRO A 81 25.58 -19.97 16.32
CA PRO A 81 24.70 -21.09 16.10
C PRO A 81 23.33 -20.64 15.55
N ILE A 82 22.77 -21.47 14.67
CA ILE A 82 21.42 -21.31 14.16
C ILE A 82 20.61 -22.56 14.48
N LYS A 83 19.28 -22.43 14.45
CA LYS A 83 18.39 -23.58 14.53
C LYS A 83 17.11 -23.35 13.78
N ARG A 84 16.57 -24.46 13.26
CA ARG A 84 15.26 -24.54 12.63
C ARG A 84 14.24 -25.03 13.65
N VAL A 85 13.19 -24.27 13.91
CA VAL A 85 12.13 -24.64 14.87
C VAL A 85 10.77 -24.70 14.20
N LYS A 86 9.84 -25.49 14.77
CA LYS A 86 8.45 -25.50 14.35
C LYS A 86 7.77 -24.18 14.74
N ARG A 87 7.21 -23.48 13.76
CA ARG A 87 6.61 -22.15 13.94
C ARG A 87 5.30 -22.25 14.71
N LYS A 88 5.23 -21.59 15.87
CA LYS A 88 3.96 -21.31 16.55
C LYS A 88 3.40 -19.99 16.01
N ARG A 89 2.54 -20.06 14.99
CA ARG A 89 1.91 -18.90 14.30
C ARG A 89 1.22 -17.90 15.25
N GLU A 90 0.94 -18.32 16.47
CA GLU A 90 0.13 -17.56 17.42
C GLU A 90 0.90 -16.49 18.19
N ASN A 91 2.23 -16.54 18.17
CA ASN A 91 3.10 -15.79 19.08
C ASN A 91 3.85 -14.60 18.45
N ARG A 92 3.59 -14.23 17.18
CA ARG A 92 4.19 -13.01 16.65
C ARG A 92 3.35 -11.80 17.04
N ASP A 93 4.01 -10.86 17.71
CA ASP A 93 3.48 -9.53 17.97
C ASP A 93 3.16 -8.83 16.64
N LEU A 94 2.22 -7.87 16.70
CA LEU A 94 1.90 -6.99 15.58
C LEU A 94 3.19 -6.26 15.16
N ARG A 95 3.55 -6.33 13.87
CA ARG A 95 4.75 -5.63 13.37
C ARG A 95 4.55 -4.13 13.43
N LYS A 96 5.13 -3.48 14.44
CA LYS A 96 4.91 -2.05 14.72
C LYS A 96 5.18 -1.16 13.51
N ALA A 97 6.32 -1.35 12.84
CA ALA A 97 6.71 -0.57 11.65
C ALA A 97 5.62 -0.57 10.56
N ARG A 98 4.94 -1.70 10.36
CA ARG A 98 3.89 -1.86 9.35
C ARG A 98 2.69 -0.94 9.58
N PHE A 99 2.31 -0.78 10.83
CA PHE A 99 1.10 -0.05 11.23
C PHE A 99 1.38 1.33 11.79
N MET A 100 2.65 1.75 11.87
CA MET A 100 3.08 3.04 12.43
C MET A 100 3.73 4.00 11.43
N ASN A 101 3.98 3.61 10.18
CA ASN A 101 4.54 4.55 9.20
C ASN A 101 3.69 5.83 9.13
N ARG A 102 4.38 6.98 9.15
CA ARG A 102 3.75 8.30 9.16
C ARG A 102 2.74 8.40 8.01
N LEU A 103 1.51 8.80 8.36
CA LEU A 103 0.50 9.19 7.40
C LEU A 103 0.81 10.63 6.99
N PHE A 104 1.57 10.78 5.91
CA PHE A 104 1.70 12.07 5.26
C PHE A 104 0.47 12.27 4.39
N TYR A 105 -0.29 13.31 4.69
CA TYR A 105 -1.29 13.85 3.79
C TYR A 105 -0.78 15.20 3.31
N LYS A 106 -1.04 15.54 2.05
CA LYS A 106 -0.80 16.90 1.57
C LYS A 106 -2.07 17.69 1.74
N LYS A 107 -1.96 18.82 2.45
CA LYS A 107 -2.94 19.89 2.39
C LYS A 107 -2.87 20.48 0.98
N HIS A 108 -3.71 19.99 0.08
CA HIS A 108 -3.90 20.65 -1.21
C HIS A 108 -4.73 21.92 -0.96
N SER A 109 -4.17 23.08 -1.33
CA SER A 109 -4.85 24.36 -1.23
C SER A 109 -6.07 24.35 -2.15
N SER A 110 -7.27 24.32 -1.57
CA SER A 110 -8.56 24.82 -2.07
C SER A 110 -9.06 24.48 -3.49
N ASN A 111 -8.28 23.80 -4.34
CA ASN A 111 -8.71 23.34 -5.65
C ASN A 111 -8.84 21.80 -5.63
N PRO A 112 -10.08 21.28 -5.78
CA PRO A 112 -10.46 19.94 -5.37
C PRO A 112 -10.24 18.91 -6.48
N GLU A 113 -9.15 19.02 -7.23
CA GLU A 113 -8.82 17.97 -8.19
C GLU A 113 -8.16 16.79 -7.45
N TYR A 114 -8.96 16.19 -6.57
CA TYR A 114 -8.65 14.96 -5.88
C TYR A 114 -8.69 13.85 -6.91
N VAL A 115 -7.55 13.60 -7.56
CA VAL A 115 -7.46 12.54 -8.55
C VAL A 115 -7.66 11.20 -7.84
N TRP A 116 -8.67 10.46 -8.29
CA TRP A 116 -9.02 9.15 -7.74
C TRP A 116 -7.82 8.18 -7.77
N VAL A 117 -6.99 8.30 -8.79
CA VAL A 117 -5.74 7.56 -8.90
C VAL A 117 -4.62 8.41 -8.34
N SER A 118 -3.78 7.86 -7.45
CA SER A 118 -2.57 8.56 -7.00
C SER A 118 -1.78 9.09 -8.20
N PRO A 119 -1.33 10.36 -8.20
CA PRO A 119 -0.54 10.93 -9.29
C PRO A 119 0.69 10.08 -9.64
N PHE A 120 1.25 9.37 -8.66
CA PHE A 120 2.38 8.47 -8.89
C PHE A 120 2.01 7.33 -9.85
N ILE A 121 0.84 6.71 -9.67
CA ILE A 121 0.37 5.61 -10.54
C ILE A 121 0.10 6.12 -11.97
N ILE A 122 -0.43 7.34 -12.11
CA ILE A 122 -0.63 7.99 -13.41
C ILE A 122 0.71 8.22 -14.12
N GLU A 123 1.69 8.79 -13.41
CA GLU A 123 3.01 9.06 -13.96
C GLU A 123 3.77 7.77 -14.31
N VAL A 124 3.60 6.70 -13.52
CA VAL A 124 4.14 5.37 -13.86
C VAL A 124 3.56 4.86 -15.17
N ARG A 125 2.23 4.90 -15.34
CA ARG A 125 1.57 4.47 -16.58
C ARG A 125 2.13 5.24 -17.79
N ARG A 126 2.22 6.58 -17.67
CA ARG A 126 2.78 7.46 -18.71
C ARG A 126 4.25 7.13 -19.01
N HIS A 127 5.06 6.95 -17.98
CA HIS A 127 6.48 6.60 -18.12
C HIS A 127 6.68 5.26 -18.82
N LEU A 128 5.77 4.31 -18.60
CA LEU A 128 5.78 3.00 -19.27
C LEU A 128 5.18 3.02 -20.69
N GLY A 129 4.69 4.17 -21.16
CA GLY A 129 4.09 4.32 -22.49
C GLY A 129 2.73 3.62 -22.64
N LEU A 130 2.05 3.31 -21.53
CA LEU A 130 0.79 2.57 -21.54
C LEU A 130 -0.39 3.52 -21.76
N LEU A 131 -1.35 3.16 -22.60
CA LEU A 131 -2.63 3.87 -22.70
C LEU A 131 -3.51 3.60 -21.46
N PRO A 132 -4.54 4.42 -21.21
CA PRO A 132 -5.53 4.18 -20.15
C PRO A 132 -6.15 2.77 -20.15
N ASP A 133 -6.25 2.14 -21.32
CA ASP A 133 -6.80 0.79 -21.48
C ASP A 133 -5.77 -0.34 -21.44
N ASP A 134 -4.48 0.00 -21.45
CA ASP A 134 -3.35 -0.94 -21.39
C ASP A 134 -3.00 -1.33 -19.95
N LEU A 135 -4.01 -1.71 -19.18
CA LEU A 135 -3.79 -2.24 -17.83
C LEU A 135 -3.54 -3.75 -17.88
N PRO A 136 -2.64 -4.29 -17.03
CA PRO A 136 -2.35 -5.74 -16.95
C PRO A 136 -3.60 -6.62 -16.87
N SER A 137 -4.65 -6.14 -16.19
CA SER A 137 -5.89 -6.86 -15.95
C SER A 137 -6.84 -6.86 -17.15
N LYS A 138 -6.59 -5.99 -18.13
CA LYS A 138 -7.29 -5.89 -19.43
C LYS A 138 -6.47 -6.49 -20.57
N ASN A 139 -5.16 -6.28 -20.57
CA ASN A 139 -4.25 -6.75 -21.59
C ASN A 139 -3.22 -7.71 -21.00
N ARG A 140 -3.46 -9.01 -21.19
CA ARG A 140 -2.62 -10.08 -20.64
C ARG A 140 -1.22 -10.12 -21.23
N SER A 141 -1.02 -9.63 -22.46
CA SER A 141 0.31 -9.67 -23.09
C SER A 141 1.31 -8.73 -22.42
N LEU A 142 0.83 -7.74 -21.66
CA LEU A 142 1.69 -6.81 -20.91
C LEU A 142 2.25 -7.41 -19.62
N ILE A 143 1.64 -8.49 -19.11
CA ILE A 143 1.94 -9.01 -17.77
C ILE A 143 3.41 -9.46 -17.66
N PRO A 144 3.96 -10.28 -18.59
CA PRO A 144 5.34 -10.75 -18.46
C PRO A 144 6.35 -9.60 -18.45
N ASP A 145 6.22 -8.65 -19.36
CA ASP A 145 7.13 -7.51 -19.47
C ASP A 145 7.08 -6.60 -18.23
N LEU A 146 5.89 -6.36 -17.68
CA LEU A 146 5.74 -5.58 -16.46
C LEU A 146 6.30 -6.29 -15.23
N VAL A 147 6.15 -7.61 -15.16
CA VAL A 147 6.75 -8.43 -14.10
C VAL A 147 8.27 -8.38 -14.17
N GLU A 148 8.87 -8.52 -15.35
CA GLU A 148 10.32 -8.44 -15.51
C GLU A 148 10.87 -7.05 -15.15
N LYS A 149 10.19 -5.98 -15.60
CA LYS A 149 10.54 -4.60 -15.20
C LYS A 149 10.44 -4.39 -13.68
N ALA A 150 9.37 -4.91 -13.05
CA ALA A 150 9.21 -4.84 -11.60
C ALA A 150 10.30 -5.62 -10.86
N ALA A 151 10.61 -6.84 -11.29
CA ALA A 151 11.66 -7.67 -10.71
C ALA A 151 13.03 -6.99 -10.81
N HIS A 152 13.37 -6.45 -11.99
CA HIS A 152 14.62 -5.71 -12.19
C HIS A 152 14.71 -4.47 -11.30
N GLY A 153 13.64 -3.67 -11.23
CA GLY A 153 13.58 -2.48 -10.39
C GLY A 153 13.71 -2.78 -8.90
N ILE A 154 13.13 -3.89 -8.41
CA ILE A 154 13.31 -4.36 -7.03
C ILE A 154 14.78 -4.68 -6.75
N ILE A 155 15.46 -5.40 -7.65
CA ILE A 155 16.88 -5.73 -7.53
C ILE A 155 17.73 -4.47 -7.48
N GLU A 156 17.47 -3.52 -8.38
CA GLU A 156 18.22 -2.27 -8.45
C GLU A 156 18.08 -1.47 -7.14
N GLU A 157 16.85 -1.30 -6.64
CA GLU A 157 16.60 -0.53 -5.43
C GLU A 157 17.11 -1.21 -4.16
N GLY A 158 16.97 -2.53 -4.06
CA GLY A 158 17.54 -3.29 -2.95
C GLY A 158 19.07 -3.25 -2.94
N THR A 159 19.70 -3.36 -4.10
CA THR A 159 21.18 -3.27 -4.20
C THR A 159 21.70 -1.92 -3.72
N LYS A 160 21.01 -0.81 -4.04
CA LYS A 160 21.38 0.55 -3.60
C LYS A 160 21.39 0.73 -2.07
N ILE A 161 20.66 -0.11 -1.33
CA ILE A 161 20.57 -0.06 0.14
C ILE A 161 21.21 -1.26 0.83
N ASN A 162 22.12 -1.97 0.13
CA ASN A 162 22.79 -3.19 0.63
C ASN A 162 21.81 -4.30 1.03
N LYS A 163 20.71 -4.43 0.28
CA LYS A 163 19.67 -5.47 0.41
C LYS A 163 19.56 -6.34 -0.84
N LYS A 164 20.70 -6.76 -1.39
CA LYS A 164 20.82 -7.48 -2.67
C LYS A 164 20.13 -8.85 -2.61
N TYR A 165 20.41 -9.68 -1.61
CA TYR A 165 19.86 -11.03 -1.51
C TYR A 165 18.36 -11.01 -1.19
N ASP A 166 17.92 -10.09 -0.31
CA ASP A 166 16.49 -9.83 -0.08
C ASP A 166 15.79 -9.47 -1.40
N ALA A 167 16.39 -8.59 -2.20
CA ALA A 167 15.81 -8.16 -3.47
C ALA A 167 15.78 -9.25 -4.55
N LEU A 168 16.82 -10.08 -4.64
CA LEU A 168 16.86 -11.24 -5.53
C LEU A 168 15.77 -12.25 -5.18
N GLU A 169 15.53 -12.51 -3.90
CA GLU A 169 14.46 -13.40 -3.43
C GLU A 169 13.08 -12.88 -3.84
N LEU A 170 12.81 -11.59 -3.61
CA LEU A 170 11.57 -10.91 -4.00
C LEU A 170 11.34 -10.97 -5.51
N ALA A 171 12.36 -10.60 -6.29
CA ALA A 171 12.30 -10.57 -7.75
C ALA A 171 12.05 -11.96 -8.33
N LEU A 172 12.78 -12.98 -7.86
CA LEU A 172 12.61 -14.37 -8.31
C LEU A 172 11.17 -14.85 -8.08
N ARG A 173 10.59 -14.60 -6.90
CA ARG A 173 9.20 -14.99 -6.61
C ARG A 173 8.18 -14.33 -7.54
N LEU A 174 8.40 -13.07 -7.87
CA LEU A 174 7.54 -12.33 -8.78
C LEU A 174 7.64 -12.88 -10.20
N THR A 175 8.87 -13.09 -10.69
CA THR A 175 9.15 -13.65 -12.03
C THR A 175 8.57 -15.06 -12.20
N GLU A 176 8.58 -15.89 -11.14
CA GLU A 176 7.93 -17.22 -11.13
C GLU A 176 6.40 -17.18 -11.39
N GLN A 177 5.75 -16.02 -11.27
CA GLN A 177 4.31 -15.88 -11.53
C GLN A 177 3.97 -15.24 -12.87
N LYS A 178 4.96 -14.77 -13.64
CA LYS A 178 4.74 -13.90 -14.81
C LYS A 178 3.80 -14.49 -15.87
N ASP A 179 3.82 -15.81 -16.04
CA ASP A 179 3.02 -16.53 -17.04
C ASP A 179 1.69 -17.08 -16.49
N LYS A 180 1.39 -16.87 -15.20
CA LYS A 180 0.19 -17.42 -14.53
C LYS A 180 -1.02 -16.48 -14.58
N GLY A 181 -0.86 -15.31 -15.20
CA GLY A 181 -1.89 -14.29 -15.33
C GLY A 181 -1.99 -13.34 -14.13
N ILE A 182 -2.77 -12.26 -14.32
CA ILE A 182 -2.77 -11.10 -13.42
C ILE A 182 -3.22 -11.43 -12.00
N GLU A 183 -4.10 -12.42 -11.81
CA GLU A 183 -4.57 -12.78 -10.47
C GLU A 183 -3.46 -13.36 -9.60
N GLU A 184 -2.66 -14.27 -10.14
CA GLU A 184 -1.53 -14.87 -9.42
C GLU A 184 -0.38 -13.88 -9.25
N VAL A 185 -0.12 -13.04 -10.25
CA VAL A 185 0.84 -11.93 -10.14
C VAL A 185 0.41 -10.96 -9.04
N TRP A 186 -0.85 -10.56 -9.00
CA TRP A 186 -1.36 -9.65 -7.97
C TRP A 186 -1.29 -10.27 -6.58
N LYS A 187 -1.70 -11.54 -6.41
CA LYS A 187 -1.55 -12.26 -5.13
C LYS A 187 -0.10 -12.31 -4.67
N CYS A 188 0.83 -12.49 -5.60
CA CYS A 188 2.26 -12.43 -5.33
C CYS A 188 2.70 -11.03 -4.91
N CYS A 189 2.38 -9.97 -5.67
CA CYS A 189 2.67 -8.60 -5.29
C CYS A 189 2.13 -8.26 -3.88
N ALA A 190 0.89 -8.65 -3.58
CA ALA A 190 0.28 -8.48 -2.27
C ALA A 190 1.03 -9.25 -1.19
N TYR A 191 1.41 -10.51 -1.43
CA TYR A 191 2.24 -11.30 -0.52
C TYR A 191 3.59 -10.62 -0.27
N LEU A 192 4.34 -10.28 -1.32
CA LEU A 192 5.64 -9.62 -1.22
C LEU A 192 5.55 -8.29 -0.47
N TYR A 193 4.49 -7.52 -0.73
CA TYR A 193 4.21 -6.28 -0.02
C TYR A 193 3.99 -6.52 1.47
N THR A 194 3.44 -7.66 1.89
CA THR A 194 3.19 -8.00 3.31
C THR A 194 4.40 -8.56 4.05
N LEU A 195 5.50 -8.91 3.36
CA LEU A 195 6.71 -9.42 4.02
C LEU A 195 7.43 -8.31 4.79
N GLU A 196 8.06 -8.66 5.90
CA GLU A 196 9.04 -7.78 6.56
C GLU A 196 10.26 -7.62 5.64
N SER A 197 10.23 -6.57 4.81
CA SER A 197 11.21 -6.30 3.76
C SER A 197 11.34 -4.80 3.50
N PHE A 198 12.42 -4.40 2.84
CA PHE A 198 12.62 -3.00 2.45
C PHE A 198 11.56 -2.48 1.47
N LEU A 199 10.89 -3.38 0.73
CA LEU A 199 10.06 -3.01 -0.41
C LEU A 199 8.89 -2.12 0.02
N TYR A 200 8.11 -2.53 1.01
CA TYR A 200 6.93 -1.76 1.41
C TYR A 200 7.27 -0.36 1.97
N GLU A 201 8.39 -0.26 2.70
CA GLU A 201 8.88 1.01 3.26
C GLU A 201 9.30 1.95 2.14
N LYS A 202 10.05 1.45 1.15
CA LYS A 202 10.49 2.24 0.00
C LYS A 202 9.33 2.66 -0.90
N LEU A 203 8.34 1.79 -1.13
CA LEU A 203 7.12 2.16 -1.85
C LEU A 203 6.40 3.29 -1.12
N HIS A 204 6.21 3.17 0.20
CA HIS A 204 5.53 4.20 1.00
C HIS A 204 6.28 5.54 0.94
N GLU A 205 7.60 5.54 1.18
CA GLU A 205 8.46 6.73 1.15
C GLU A 205 8.36 7.48 -0.19
N VAL A 206 8.49 6.74 -1.30
CA VAL A 206 8.48 7.30 -2.64
C VAL A 206 7.11 7.86 -2.99
N MET A 207 6.05 7.08 -2.78
CA MET A 207 4.69 7.47 -3.17
C MET A 207 4.17 8.65 -2.35
N VAL A 208 4.51 8.74 -1.07
CA VAL A 208 4.18 9.90 -0.22
C VAL A 208 4.79 11.19 -0.76
N SER A 209 6.00 11.12 -1.35
CA SER A 209 6.69 12.30 -1.84
C SER A 209 6.10 12.88 -3.13
N VAL A 210 5.15 12.18 -3.79
CA VAL A 210 4.57 12.62 -5.06
C VAL A 210 3.91 13.99 -4.95
N GLY A 211 4.26 14.90 -5.86
CA GLY A 211 3.81 16.30 -5.86
C GLY A 211 4.54 17.20 -4.87
N ASP A 212 5.65 16.75 -4.26
CA ASP A 212 6.52 17.59 -3.43
C ASP A 212 7.62 18.08 -4.35
N LYS A 213 7.65 19.39 -4.63
CA LYS A 213 8.62 19.98 -5.54
C LYS A 213 10.06 19.75 -5.08
N ASN A 214 10.29 19.71 -3.77
CA ASN A 214 11.62 19.48 -3.19
C ASN A 214 12.07 18.02 -3.29
N LYS A 215 11.13 17.09 -3.50
CA LYS A 215 11.39 15.65 -3.64
C LYS A 215 11.01 15.13 -5.02
N GLU A 216 10.89 16.01 -6.01
CA GLU A 216 10.43 15.63 -7.34
C GLU A 216 11.38 14.64 -8.02
N GLN A 217 12.68 14.95 -7.97
CA GLN A 217 13.70 14.05 -8.48
C GLN A 217 13.70 12.68 -7.79
N LEU A 218 13.41 12.65 -6.47
CA LEU A 218 13.33 11.41 -5.72
C LEU A 218 12.26 10.49 -6.30
N TRP A 219 10.99 10.92 -6.38
CA TRP A 219 9.94 10.01 -6.86
C TRP A 219 9.99 9.77 -8.37
N ARG A 220 10.39 10.76 -9.18
CA ARG A 220 10.51 10.57 -10.63
C ARG A 220 11.57 9.54 -11.01
N SER A 221 12.70 9.51 -10.29
CA SER A 221 13.75 8.51 -10.51
C SER A 221 13.31 7.07 -10.25
N LYS A 222 12.16 6.88 -9.58
CA LYS A 222 11.62 5.57 -9.19
C LYS A 222 10.48 5.10 -10.10
N LEU A 223 10.07 5.89 -11.08
CA LEU A 223 9.03 5.51 -12.04
C LEU A 223 9.43 4.27 -12.85
N GLY A 224 10.70 4.17 -13.24
CA GLY A 224 11.22 3.03 -14.00
C GLY A 224 11.55 1.80 -13.15
N THR A 225 11.78 1.97 -11.84
CA THR A 225 12.20 0.88 -10.94
C THR A 225 11.02 0.34 -10.11
N LEU A 226 10.49 1.14 -9.19
CA LEU A 226 9.39 0.73 -8.30
C LEU A 226 8.01 0.87 -8.95
N GLY A 227 7.89 1.73 -9.97
CA GLY A 227 6.65 2.00 -10.68
C GLY A 227 5.93 0.74 -11.19
N PRO A 228 6.58 -0.15 -11.97
CA PRO A 228 5.96 -1.37 -12.47
C PRO A 228 5.36 -2.23 -11.36
N PHE A 229 6.06 -2.41 -10.23
CA PHE A 229 5.53 -3.15 -9.08
C PHE A 229 4.30 -2.45 -8.48
N CYS A 230 4.36 -1.12 -8.31
CA CYS A 230 3.23 -0.34 -7.82
C CYS A 230 2.00 -0.49 -8.73
N LEU A 231 2.19 -0.49 -10.05
CA LEU A 231 1.10 -0.64 -11.02
C LEU A 231 0.47 -2.05 -10.93
N LEU A 232 1.30 -3.09 -10.86
CA LEU A 232 0.84 -4.48 -10.71
C LEU A 232 0.06 -4.69 -9.41
N LEU A 233 0.53 -4.15 -8.28
CA LEU A 233 -0.19 -4.21 -7.01
C LEU A 233 -1.48 -3.37 -7.04
N TRP A 234 -1.49 -2.28 -7.78
CA TRP A 234 -2.64 -1.38 -7.85
C TRP A 234 -3.78 -2.00 -8.67
N ASP A 235 -3.48 -2.67 -9.79
CA ASP A 235 -4.45 -3.25 -10.72
C ASP A 235 -5.06 -4.59 -10.22
N ASP A 236 -5.70 -4.53 -9.05
CA ASP A 236 -6.31 -5.67 -8.34
C ASP A 236 -7.48 -6.30 -9.14
N PRO A 237 -7.30 -7.54 -9.65
CA PRO A 237 -8.35 -8.23 -10.39
C PRO A 237 -9.36 -8.93 -9.47
N ILE A 238 -9.12 -9.01 -8.15
CA ILE A 238 -9.90 -9.76 -7.16
C ILE A 238 -10.88 -8.82 -6.44
N HIS A 239 -10.39 -7.71 -5.88
CA HIS A 239 -11.21 -6.75 -5.13
C HIS A 239 -11.73 -5.62 -6.02
N ARG A 240 -12.49 -5.99 -7.07
CA ARG A 240 -13.03 -5.03 -8.04
C ARG A 240 -14.21 -4.20 -7.53
N LYS A 241 -14.71 -4.48 -6.33
CA LYS A 241 -15.87 -3.78 -5.78
C LYS A 241 -15.42 -2.82 -4.70
N LEU A 242 -16.06 -1.66 -4.66
CA LEU A 242 -15.91 -0.71 -3.57
C LEU A 242 -16.37 -1.35 -2.26
N THR A 243 -15.56 -1.20 -1.22
CA THR A 243 -15.89 -1.62 0.14
C THR A 243 -16.65 -0.48 0.83
N THR A 244 -17.67 -0.82 1.63
CA THR A 244 -18.47 0.12 2.42
C THR A 244 -18.73 -0.46 3.81
N GLY A 245 -19.01 0.40 4.81
CA GLY A 245 -19.46 0.00 6.14
C GLY A 245 -18.41 -0.72 7.00
N LYS A 246 -17.12 -0.59 6.67
CA LYS A 246 -16.02 -1.27 7.38
C LYS A 246 -15.26 -0.28 8.25
N THR A 247 -14.86 -0.69 9.45
CA THR A 247 -13.94 0.10 10.29
C THR A 247 -12.54 -0.48 10.22
N LEU A 248 -11.55 0.39 9.99
CA LEU A 248 -10.14 0.07 9.96
C LEU A 248 -9.40 0.87 11.03
N TYR A 249 -8.29 0.31 11.50
CA TYR A 249 -7.48 0.89 12.57
C TYR A 249 -6.03 0.99 12.13
N ARG A 250 -5.39 2.13 12.44
CA ARG A 250 -3.96 2.33 12.22
C ARG A 250 -3.38 3.19 13.34
N ALA A 251 -2.14 2.93 13.70
CA ALA A 251 -1.44 3.71 14.71
C ALA A 251 -0.50 4.72 14.06
N ALA A 252 -0.07 5.71 14.81
CA ALA A 252 1.03 6.57 14.42
C ALA A 252 1.70 7.18 15.65
N GLU A 253 2.93 7.62 15.44
CA GLU A 253 3.61 8.54 16.34
C GLU A 253 3.56 9.94 15.69
N LEU A 254 2.66 10.79 16.19
CA LEU A 254 2.47 12.15 15.67
C LEU A 254 3.03 13.19 16.64
N GLN A 255 3.63 14.23 16.08
CA GLN A 255 3.97 15.44 16.81
C GLN A 255 2.72 16.29 17.08
N LEU A 256 2.81 17.20 18.05
CA LEU A 256 1.70 18.06 18.44
C LEU A 256 1.19 18.90 17.25
N ASP A 257 2.08 19.42 16.43
CA ASP A 257 1.73 20.21 15.26
C ASP A 257 0.91 19.39 14.26
N GLU A 258 1.32 18.14 13.99
CA GLU A 258 0.56 17.24 13.10
C GLU A 258 -0.85 16.96 13.65
N ILE A 259 -0.98 16.73 14.97
CA ILE A 259 -2.28 16.55 15.62
C ILE A 259 -3.16 17.80 15.47
N ASN A 260 -2.55 18.99 15.61
CA ASN A 260 -3.27 20.26 15.47
C ASN A 260 -3.72 20.51 14.03
N GLU A 261 -2.96 20.07 13.04
CA GLU A 261 -3.43 20.14 11.65
C GLU A 261 -4.68 19.26 11.44
N TYR A 262 -4.72 18.04 11.98
CA TYR A 262 -5.93 17.20 11.94
C TYR A 262 -7.11 17.86 12.68
N LYS A 263 -6.88 18.57 13.80
CA LYS A 263 -7.93 19.34 14.47
C LYS A 263 -8.46 20.45 13.56
N GLY A 264 -7.59 21.19 12.88
CA GLY A 264 -8.00 22.22 11.92
C GLY A 264 -8.80 21.67 10.73
N MET A 265 -8.56 20.42 10.32
CA MET A 265 -9.37 19.75 9.30
C MET A 265 -10.80 19.43 9.77
N VAL A 266 -11.07 19.38 11.08
CA VAL A 266 -12.44 19.15 11.61
C VAL A 266 -13.32 20.38 11.39
N GLU A 267 -12.73 21.57 11.51
CA GLU A 267 -13.43 22.86 11.42
C GLU A 267 -13.91 23.17 10.01
N ASP A 268 -13.12 22.81 9.00
CA ASP A 268 -13.47 22.99 7.59
C ASP A 268 -13.98 21.68 6.97
N ARG A 269 -15.31 21.58 6.83
CA ARG A 269 -15.96 20.40 6.21
C ARG A 269 -15.54 20.16 4.76
N LYS A 270 -15.02 21.18 4.07
CA LYS A 270 -14.54 21.10 2.68
C LYS A 270 -13.08 20.66 2.61
N ASN A 271 -12.40 20.53 3.75
CA ASN A 271 -11.02 20.08 3.80
C ASN A 271 -10.94 18.55 3.78
N TYR A 272 -10.25 18.02 2.77
CA TYR A 272 -10.02 16.60 2.61
C TYR A 272 -8.52 16.32 2.49
N GLY A 273 -8.11 15.24 3.14
CA GLY A 273 -6.82 14.61 2.91
C GLY A 273 -6.93 13.49 1.88
N SER A 274 -5.78 13.03 1.38
CA SER A 274 -5.72 11.86 0.52
C SER A 274 -4.45 11.05 0.80
N PHE A 275 -4.60 9.72 0.78
CA PHE A 275 -3.49 8.80 0.92
C PHE A 275 -2.78 8.62 -0.42
N GLN A 276 -1.60 9.22 -0.57
CA GLN A 276 -0.83 9.14 -1.82
C GLN A 276 -0.14 7.80 -2.02
N ALA A 277 0.04 7.04 -0.93
CA ALA A 277 0.69 5.74 -0.89
C ALA A 277 -0.28 4.64 -0.45
N TYR A 278 0.16 3.39 -0.55
CA TYR A 278 -0.51 2.24 0.04
C TYR A 278 -0.51 2.34 1.56
N ILE A 279 -1.69 2.20 2.18
CA ILE A 279 -1.81 2.27 3.65
C ILE A 279 -2.26 0.92 4.21
N SER A 280 -1.37 0.25 4.94
CA SER A 280 -1.71 -0.95 5.71
C SER A 280 -2.49 -0.61 6.96
N CYS A 281 -3.66 -1.20 7.13
CA CYS A 281 -4.50 -1.03 8.31
C CYS A 281 -4.80 -2.39 8.91
N SER A 282 -5.20 -2.43 10.17
CA SER A 282 -5.73 -3.65 10.79
C SER A 282 -7.24 -3.52 10.97
N ARG A 283 -7.96 -4.63 10.89
CA ARG A 283 -9.33 -4.72 11.39
C ARG A 283 -9.39 -4.91 12.91
N ASN A 284 -8.26 -5.21 13.55
CA ASN A 284 -8.18 -5.52 14.97
C ASN A 284 -7.69 -4.30 15.78
N ARG A 285 -8.65 -3.53 16.32
CA ARG A 285 -8.37 -2.34 17.14
C ARG A 285 -7.41 -2.64 18.30
N ALA A 286 -7.66 -3.74 19.02
CA ALA A 286 -6.95 -4.05 20.27
C ALA A 286 -5.44 -4.27 20.05
N LYS A 287 -5.04 -4.68 18.85
CA LYS A 287 -3.63 -4.82 18.49
C LYS A 287 -2.97 -3.49 18.16
N VAL A 288 -3.68 -2.64 17.41
CA VAL A 288 -3.14 -1.36 16.91
C VAL A 288 -3.14 -0.28 17.99
N GLU A 289 -4.14 -0.24 18.85
CA GLU A 289 -4.29 0.81 19.88
C GLU A 289 -3.15 0.85 20.90
N LYS A 290 -2.40 -0.25 21.03
CA LYS A 290 -1.20 -0.33 21.89
C LYS A 290 0.05 0.24 21.22
N LEU A 291 -0.07 0.76 19.99
CA LEU A 291 1.03 1.25 19.19
C LEU A 291 0.98 2.78 19.09
N GLY A 292 2.11 3.42 19.37
CA GLY A 292 2.31 4.86 19.24
C GLY A 292 1.46 5.72 20.18
N ASN A 293 1.51 7.04 19.96
CA ASN A 293 0.75 8.04 20.71
C ASN A 293 -0.61 8.42 20.09
N THR A 294 -0.93 7.90 18.91
CA THR A 294 -2.14 8.24 18.15
C THR A 294 -2.78 7.01 17.50
N LEU A 295 -4.10 6.88 17.63
CA LEU A 295 -4.94 5.89 16.97
C LEU A 295 -5.83 6.56 15.92
N PHE A 296 -5.73 6.11 14.67
CA PHE A 296 -6.69 6.40 13.62
C PHE A 296 -7.81 5.36 13.61
N ILE A 297 -9.05 5.83 13.69
CA ILE A 297 -10.27 5.04 13.48
C ILE A 297 -10.87 5.48 12.15
N MET A 298 -10.82 4.59 11.16
CA MET A 298 -11.17 4.87 9.78
C MET A 298 -12.47 4.17 9.41
N GLU A 299 -13.55 4.92 9.23
CA GLU A 299 -14.79 4.40 8.68
C GLU A 299 -14.74 4.43 7.15
N VAL A 300 -14.75 3.25 6.54
CA VAL A 300 -14.79 3.07 5.10
C VAL A 300 -16.21 3.32 4.62
N PHE A 301 -16.46 4.55 4.17
CA PHE A 301 -17.74 4.89 3.57
C PHE A 301 -17.83 4.27 2.18
N ILE A 302 -16.88 4.62 1.29
CA ILE A 302 -16.73 4.07 -0.05
C ILE A 302 -15.24 4.11 -0.40
N ALA A 303 -14.52 2.99 -0.41
CA ALA A 303 -13.10 2.99 -0.81
C ALA A 303 -12.66 1.66 -1.42
N PHE A 304 -11.57 1.69 -2.19
CA PHE A 304 -10.88 0.47 -2.62
C PHE A 304 -9.96 -0.02 -1.50
N THR A 305 -10.27 -1.22 -1.01
CA THR A 305 -9.49 -1.90 0.01
C THR A 305 -9.30 -3.37 -0.39
N ALA A 306 -8.18 -3.95 0.02
CA ALA A 306 -7.90 -5.36 -0.20
C ALA A 306 -7.59 -6.06 1.14
N ASN A 307 -8.24 -7.19 1.38
CA ASN A 307 -7.97 -8.00 2.56
C ASN A 307 -6.72 -8.85 2.31
N LEU A 308 -5.60 -8.49 2.96
CA LEU A 308 -4.33 -9.18 2.77
C LEU A 308 -4.10 -10.32 3.77
N SER A 309 -5.00 -10.47 4.75
CA SER A 309 -4.86 -11.49 5.80
C SER A 309 -4.70 -12.92 5.26
N PRO A 310 -5.40 -13.35 4.17
CA PRO A 310 -5.23 -14.69 3.60
C PRO A 310 -3.89 -14.92 2.89
N LEU A 311 -3.23 -13.84 2.47
CA LEU A 311 -1.98 -13.88 1.71
C LEU A 311 -0.76 -13.71 2.62
N SER A 312 -0.88 -12.93 3.69
CA SER A 312 0.21 -12.60 4.61
C SER A 312 0.71 -13.77 5.46
N GLU A 313 2.00 -13.73 5.82
CA GLU A 313 2.59 -14.59 6.86
C GLU A 313 2.04 -14.30 8.27
N TYR A 314 1.30 -13.19 8.43
CA TYR A 314 0.74 -12.72 9.69
C TYR A 314 -0.77 -12.54 9.60
N PRO A 315 -1.54 -13.62 9.37
CA PRO A 315 -2.99 -13.53 9.16
C PRO A 315 -3.73 -12.92 10.37
N LYS A 316 -3.17 -13.08 11.58
CA LYS A 316 -3.74 -12.50 12.82
C LYS A 316 -3.59 -10.98 12.90
N GLU A 317 -2.75 -10.34 12.08
CA GLU A 317 -2.72 -8.87 11.98
C GLU A 317 -4.01 -8.33 11.35
N GLU A 318 -4.78 -9.21 10.71
CA GLU A 318 -6.04 -8.87 10.04
C GLU A 318 -5.85 -7.69 9.05
N GLU A 319 -4.72 -7.70 8.36
CA GLU A 319 -4.26 -6.59 7.52
C GLU A 319 -5.24 -6.35 6.36
N GLU A 320 -5.60 -5.08 6.19
CA GLU A 320 -6.33 -4.51 5.08
C GLU A 320 -5.46 -3.43 4.41
N LEU A 321 -5.30 -3.51 3.10
CA LEU A 321 -4.58 -2.53 2.32
C LEU A 321 -5.54 -1.51 1.72
N ILE A 322 -5.36 -0.23 2.04
CA ILE A 322 -6.06 0.88 1.36
C ILE A 322 -5.22 1.27 0.15
N THR A 323 -5.86 1.39 -1.02
CA THR A 323 -5.17 1.77 -2.25
C THR A 323 -4.79 3.26 -2.28
N PRO A 324 -3.68 3.63 -2.94
CA PRO A 324 -3.32 5.01 -3.22
C PRO A 324 -4.44 5.78 -3.92
N GLY A 325 -4.64 7.05 -3.53
CA GLY A 325 -5.67 7.95 -4.05
C GLY A 325 -6.97 7.98 -3.24
N VAL A 326 -7.12 7.12 -2.21
CA VAL A 326 -8.28 7.17 -1.31
C VAL A 326 -8.24 8.46 -0.48
N CYS A 327 -9.33 9.23 -0.55
CA CYS A 327 -9.48 10.47 0.20
C CYS A 327 -10.10 10.21 1.58
N PHE A 328 -9.91 11.16 2.48
CA PHE A 328 -10.52 11.12 3.80
C PHE A 328 -10.91 12.51 4.28
N ARG A 329 -11.93 12.54 5.14
CA ARG A 329 -12.28 13.70 5.96
C ARG A 329 -12.04 13.37 7.43
N VAL A 330 -11.54 14.33 8.18
CA VAL A 330 -11.45 14.22 9.63
C VAL A 330 -12.81 14.59 10.21
N THR A 331 -13.41 13.66 10.93
CA THR A 331 -14.74 13.88 11.54
C THR A 331 -14.62 14.32 12.97
N ARG A 332 -13.57 13.88 13.68
CA ARG A 332 -13.35 14.19 15.09
C ARG A 332 -11.91 13.89 15.49
N VAL A 333 -11.38 14.69 16.41
CA VAL A 333 -10.13 14.42 17.14
C VAL A 333 -10.42 14.51 18.64
N VAL A 334 -10.10 13.47 19.40
CA VAL A 334 -10.24 13.44 20.88
C VAL A 334 -8.98 12.90 21.54
N VAL A 335 -8.83 13.16 22.83
CA VAL A 335 -7.78 12.54 23.66
C VAL A 335 -8.46 11.48 24.53
N ASP A 336 -7.92 10.26 24.53
CA ASP A 336 -8.31 9.24 25.50
C ASP A 336 -7.47 9.45 26.77
N ASP A 337 -8.05 10.09 27.78
CA ASP A 337 -7.35 10.44 29.01
C ASP A 337 -6.87 9.25 29.83
N LYS A 338 -7.51 8.07 29.68
CA LYS A 338 -7.12 6.85 30.39
C LYS A 338 -5.89 6.23 29.75
N LYS A 339 -5.85 6.20 28.42
CA LYS A 339 -4.76 5.61 27.64
C LYS A 339 -3.66 6.60 27.30
N LYS A 340 -3.90 7.90 27.50
CA LYS A 340 -3.00 9.02 27.14
C LYS A 340 -2.61 8.99 25.65
N ILE A 341 -3.57 8.67 24.78
CA ILE A 341 -3.39 8.67 23.32
C ILE A 341 -4.37 9.63 22.65
N ASN A 342 -4.00 10.14 21.47
CA ASN A 342 -4.92 10.86 20.59
C ASN A 342 -5.72 9.88 19.75
N VAL A 343 -7.01 10.14 19.54
CA VAL A 343 -7.88 9.33 18.69
C VAL A 343 -8.44 10.21 17.59
N ILE A 344 -8.06 9.91 16.35
CA ILE A 344 -8.44 10.66 15.14
C ILE A 344 -9.42 9.81 14.34
N TYR A 345 -10.62 10.33 14.14
CA TYR A 345 -11.69 9.68 13.39
C TYR A 345 -11.68 10.17 11.95
N LEU A 346 -11.47 9.24 11.03
CA LEU A 346 -11.44 9.49 9.59
C LEU A 346 -12.64 8.83 8.93
N GLN A 347 -13.27 9.54 8.00
CA GLN A 347 -14.22 8.94 7.07
C GLN A 347 -13.56 8.81 5.70
N LEU A 348 -13.35 7.58 5.25
CA LEU A 348 -12.69 7.29 3.98
C LEU A 348 -13.69 7.29 2.85
N ARG A 349 -13.38 8.05 1.81
CA ARG A 349 -14.22 8.21 0.62
C ARG A 349 -13.37 8.21 -0.63
N GLN A 350 -13.85 7.50 -1.63
CA GLN A 350 -13.38 7.67 -2.98
C GLN A 350 -14.09 8.87 -3.59
N ARG A 351 -13.35 9.93 -3.90
CA ARG A 351 -13.92 11.11 -4.56
C ARG A 351 -13.84 10.95 -6.08
N PHE A 352 -14.89 11.45 -6.73
CA PHE A 352 -15.05 11.52 -8.18
C PHE A 352 -15.22 12.98 -8.56
N THR A 353 -14.63 13.40 -9.67
CA THR A 353 -14.94 14.69 -10.29
C THR A 353 -16.25 14.56 -11.10
N VAL A 354 -16.93 15.68 -11.36
CA VAL A 354 -18.15 15.69 -12.19
C VAL A 354 -17.87 15.19 -13.61
N GLY A 355 -16.65 15.46 -14.11
CA GLY A 355 -16.14 14.91 -15.36
C GLY A 355 -16.08 13.38 -15.33
N ASP A 356 -15.51 12.80 -14.27
CA ASP A 356 -15.44 11.34 -14.08
C ASP A 356 -16.83 10.70 -14.10
N ILE A 357 -17.82 11.29 -13.44
CA ILE A 357 -19.19 10.75 -13.36
C ILE A 357 -19.85 10.73 -14.75
N THR A 358 -19.67 11.81 -15.50
CA THR A 358 -20.22 11.93 -16.86
C THR A 358 -19.58 10.90 -17.79
N GLU A 359 -18.28 10.67 -17.67
CA GLU A 359 -17.56 9.70 -18.49
C GLU A 359 -17.85 8.24 -18.08
N ILE A 360 -17.93 7.94 -16.78
CA ILE A 360 -18.39 6.64 -16.26
C ILE A 360 -19.78 6.32 -16.80
N SER A 361 -20.67 7.31 -16.85
CA SER A 361 -22.02 7.11 -17.38
C SER A 361 -22.02 6.76 -18.87
N LYS A 362 -21.20 7.44 -19.68
CA LYS A 362 -21.03 7.17 -21.11
C LYS A 362 -20.42 5.79 -21.37
N ILE A 363 -19.37 5.41 -20.63
CA ILE A 363 -18.67 4.13 -20.78
C ILE A 363 -19.54 2.96 -20.30
N SER A 364 -20.34 3.17 -19.25
CA SER A 364 -21.16 2.09 -18.69
C SER A 364 -22.29 1.63 -19.62
N GLY A 365 -22.73 2.50 -20.55
CA GLY A 365 -23.91 2.28 -21.39
C GLY A 365 -25.22 2.15 -20.59
N ASP A 366 -25.17 2.39 -19.29
CA ASP A 366 -26.21 1.98 -18.34
C ASP A 366 -26.79 3.22 -17.66
N ALA A 367 -27.95 3.66 -18.16
CA ALA A 367 -28.67 4.81 -17.60
C ALA A 367 -29.01 4.64 -16.11
N TYR A 368 -29.00 3.40 -15.60
CA TYR A 368 -29.20 3.09 -14.18
C TYR A 368 -27.98 3.40 -13.33
N VAL A 369 -26.76 3.19 -13.86
CA VAL A 369 -25.51 3.60 -13.18
C VAL A 369 -25.41 5.12 -13.14
N HIS A 370 -25.82 5.83 -14.20
CA HIS A 370 -25.92 7.29 -14.17
C HIS A 370 -26.93 7.76 -13.13
N ARG A 371 -28.16 7.23 -13.12
CA ARG A 371 -29.19 7.64 -12.15
C ARG A 371 -28.81 7.30 -10.71
N ASN A 372 -28.15 6.17 -10.44
CA ASN A 372 -27.71 5.84 -9.08
C ASN A 372 -26.44 6.57 -8.67
N ALA A 373 -25.46 6.78 -9.56
CA ALA A 373 -24.29 7.60 -9.25
C ALA A 373 -24.68 9.06 -9.05
N VAL A 374 -25.59 9.59 -9.88
CA VAL A 374 -26.12 10.96 -9.78
C VAL A 374 -27.10 11.10 -8.61
N ASN A 375 -27.92 10.10 -8.26
CA ASN A 375 -28.76 10.20 -7.05
C ASN A 375 -27.93 10.04 -5.78
N ILE A 376 -27.02 9.08 -5.72
CA ILE A 376 -26.16 8.84 -4.54
C ILE A 376 -25.10 9.92 -4.40
N MET A 377 -24.68 10.60 -5.48
CA MET A 377 -23.79 11.75 -5.35
C MET A 377 -24.54 13.08 -5.33
N GLY A 378 -25.69 13.22 -5.97
CA GLY A 378 -26.54 14.42 -5.90
C GLY A 378 -27.07 14.67 -4.49
N THR A 379 -27.54 13.62 -3.80
CA THR A 379 -27.93 13.75 -2.37
C THR A 379 -26.74 14.02 -1.44
N TYR A 380 -25.48 13.90 -1.89
CA TYR A 380 -24.28 14.16 -1.08
C TYR A 380 -23.55 15.45 -1.49
N ILE A 381 -23.60 15.83 -2.76
CA ILE A 381 -23.14 17.12 -3.29
C ILE A 381 -24.07 18.21 -2.78
N ASP A 382 -25.40 17.99 -2.79
CA ASP A 382 -26.35 18.99 -2.24
C ASP A 382 -26.21 19.13 -0.71
N ASN A 383 -25.90 18.06 0.03
CA ASN A 383 -25.69 18.13 1.48
C ASN A 383 -24.34 18.74 1.90
N ASP A 384 -23.33 18.74 1.03
CA ASP A 384 -22.02 19.40 1.29
C ASP A 384 -22.00 20.88 0.80
N TYR A 385 -23.01 21.32 0.04
CA TYR A 385 -23.14 22.69 -0.46
C TYR A 385 -24.36 23.47 0.10
N ALA A 386 -25.33 22.81 0.73
CA ALA A 386 -26.50 23.49 1.30
C ALA A 386 -26.31 23.88 2.77
N ASP A 387 -25.99 25.16 3.01
CA ASP A 387 -26.31 25.85 4.27
C ASP A 387 -27.83 26.09 4.33
N THR A 388 -28.61 25.03 4.58
CA THR A 388 -30.04 25.18 4.89
C THR A 388 -30.37 24.56 6.23
N PRO A 389 -31.13 25.26 7.10
CA PRO A 389 -31.49 24.76 8.41
C PRO A 389 -32.43 23.56 8.29
N ALA A 390 -32.21 22.60 9.18
CA ALA A 390 -32.83 21.28 9.22
C ALA A 390 -34.37 21.32 9.09
N HIS A 391 -34.88 20.50 8.18
CA HIS A 391 -36.17 19.85 8.37
C HIS A 391 -35.92 18.40 8.75
N ASP A 392 -36.35 18.03 9.96
CA ASP A 392 -36.37 16.67 10.47
C ASP A 392 -37.17 15.76 9.53
N ASN A 393 -36.48 14.84 8.86
CA ASN A 393 -37.11 13.61 8.38
C ASN A 393 -36.14 12.45 8.55
N CYS A 394 -36.52 11.57 9.47
CA CYS A 394 -35.89 10.28 9.70
C CYS A 394 -35.98 9.40 8.43
N HIS A 395 -34.90 9.32 7.65
CA HIS A 395 -34.74 8.26 6.66
C HIS A 395 -33.92 7.10 7.23
N HIS A 396 -34.55 5.94 7.29
CA HIS A 396 -33.87 4.67 7.41
C HIS A 396 -32.85 4.53 6.28
N ASN A 397 -31.56 4.43 6.63
CA ASN A 397 -30.51 4.11 5.68
C ASN A 397 -30.69 2.67 5.20
N ALA A 398 -31.42 2.50 4.09
CA ALA A 398 -31.40 1.26 3.34
C ALA A 398 -29.96 1.04 2.83
N HIS A 399 -29.36 -0.10 3.14
CA HIS A 399 -28.08 -0.54 2.59
C HIS A 399 -28.22 -0.74 1.07
N VAL A 400 -27.99 0.31 0.28
CA VAL A 400 -27.88 0.20 -1.17
C VAL A 400 -26.52 -0.42 -1.49
N SER A 401 -26.52 -1.68 -1.93
CA SER A 401 -25.31 -2.35 -2.45
C SER A 401 -25.02 -1.81 -3.85
N ILE A 402 -24.13 -0.81 -3.93
CA ILE A 402 -23.68 -0.25 -5.20
C ILE A 402 -22.72 -1.25 -5.87
N ARG A 403 -23.10 -1.76 -7.05
CA ARG A 403 -22.24 -2.60 -7.89
C ARG A 403 -21.55 -1.75 -8.96
N VAL A 404 -20.55 -0.96 -8.59
CA VAL A 404 -19.68 -0.31 -9.59
C VAL A 404 -18.40 -1.14 -9.75
N ASP A 405 -18.10 -1.55 -10.98
CA ASP A 405 -16.86 -2.29 -11.32
C ASP A 405 -15.68 -1.31 -11.38
N ARG A 406 -14.69 -1.53 -10.51
CA ARG A 406 -13.42 -0.81 -10.45
C ARG A 406 -12.83 -0.54 -11.83
N ARG A 407 -12.87 -1.49 -12.77
CA ARG A 407 -12.23 -1.35 -14.10
C ARG A 407 -12.84 -0.26 -14.96
N ARG A 408 -14.18 -0.16 -14.94
CA ARG A 408 -14.91 0.86 -15.71
C ARG A 408 -14.68 2.24 -15.14
N ILE A 409 -14.64 2.33 -13.81
CA ILE A 409 -14.24 3.57 -13.16
C ILE A 409 -12.79 3.89 -13.61
N ILE A 410 -11.85 2.91 -13.55
CA ILE A 410 -10.38 3.12 -13.68
C ILE A 410 -10.11 3.77 -15.02
N GLN A 411 -10.75 3.22 -16.04
CA GLN A 411 -10.70 3.72 -17.38
C GLN A 411 -11.10 5.19 -17.46
N ALA A 412 -12.27 5.56 -16.92
CA ALA A 412 -12.76 6.94 -16.98
C ALA A 412 -11.75 7.94 -16.37
N ALA A 413 -11.23 7.67 -15.17
CA ALA A 413 -10.28 8.61 -14.57
C ALA A 413 -8.91 8.63 -15.24
N MET A 414 -8.49 7.53 -15.87
CA MET A 414 -7.27 7.55 -16.69
C MET A 414 -7.48 8.24 -18.03
N MET A 415 -8.72 8.34 -18.53
CA MET A 415 -9.08 9.04 -19.76
C MET A 415 -9.19 10.56 -19.57
N TYR A 416 -9.75 11.02 -18.44
CA TYR A 416 -9.84 12.45 -18.10
C TYR A 416 -8.46 13.15 -18.01
N ASP A 417 -7.42 12.38 -17.69
CA ASP A 417 -6.03 12.82 -17.67
C ASP A 417 -5.44 13.13 -19.07
N ARG A 418 -6.07 12.64 -20.15
CA ARG A 418 -5.60 12.82 -21.53
C ARG A 418 -5.79 14.26 -22.03
N ASP A 419 -6.75 15.01 -21.45
CA ASP A 419 -7.20 16.29 -21.97
C ASP A 419 -6.89 17.51 -21.05
N GLY A 420 -6.26 17.34 -19.88
CA GLY A 420 -6.26 18.43 -18.87
C GLY A 420 -5.07 18.62 -17.92
N TYR A 421 -4.07 17.73 -17.82
CA TYR A 421 -2.98 17.90 -16.85
C TYR A 421 -1.65 18.34 -17.48
N VAL A 422 -1.57 19.63 -17.82
CA VAL A 422 -0.27 20.32 -17.91
C VAL A 422 0.07 20.78 -16.50
N ILE A 423 0.90 20.02 -15.79
CA ILE A 423 1.63 20.56 -14.64
C ILE A 423 2.47 21.71 -15.20
N ASP A 424 2.03 22.92 -14.84
CA ASP A 424 2.53 24.25 -15.20
C ASP A 424 3.94 24.27 -15.80
N LYS A 425 4.03 24.15 -17.13
CA LYS A 425 5.27 24.30 -17.92
C LYS A 425 5.34 25.62 -18.68
N LYS A 426 4.38 26.54 -18.46
CA LYS A 426 4.32 27.83 -19.18
C LYS A 426 4.40 29.01 -18.20
N LYS A 427 5.62 29.30 -17.73
CA LYS A 427 6.03 30.64 -17.29
C LYS A 427 7.57 30.76 -17.29
N SER A 428 8.20 30.61 -18.45
CA SER A 428 9.57 31.08 -18.65
C SER A 428 9.92 31.49 -20.09
N GLU A 429 8.93 31.69 -20.96
CA GLU A 429 9.18 32.11 -22.34
C GLU A 429 8.18 33.19 -22.79
N THR A 430 8.31 34.39 -22.21
CA THR A 430 7.97 35.64 -22.89
C THR A 430 8.84 36.74 -22.31
N GLY A 431 9.88 37.11 -23.06
CA GLY A 431 10.81 38.16 -22.68
C GLY A 431 11.97 38.28 -23.67
N LYS A 432 11.66 38.35 -24.98
CA LYS A 432 12.60 38.83 -25.98
C LYS A 432 12.05 40.08 -26.64
N MET A 433 12.95 41.06 -26.75
CA MET A 433 12.99 42.21 -27.67
C MET A 433 12.07 43.38 -27.37
N ASN A 434 12.69 44.46 -26.86
CA ASN A 434 12.58 45.76 -27.51
C ASN A 434 14.01 46.27 -27.78
N THR A 435 14.27 46.51 -29.05
CA THR A 435 15.41 47.23 -29.62
C THR A 435 15.08 48.73 -29.72
N GLU A 436 16.13 49.54 -29.55
CA GLU A 436 16.37 50.88 -30.12
C GLU A 436 15.50 52.07 -29.67
N SER A 437 16.13 52.97 -28.91
CA SER A 437 16.44 54.37 -29.29
C SER A 437 17.62 54.87 -28.47
#